data_AF-A0AA35TNA8-F1
#
_entry.id   AF-A0AA35TNA8-F1
#
_cell.length_a   1.000
_cell.length_b   1.000
_cell.length_c   1.000
_cell.angle_alpha   90.00
_cell.angle_beta   90.00
_cell.angle_gamma   90.00
#
_symmetry.space_group_name_H-M   'P 1'
#
loop_
_entity.id
_entity.type
_entity.pdbx_description
1 polymer ?
#
loop_
_entity_poly.entity_id
_entity_poly.type
_entity_poly.pdbx_seq_one_letter_code
_entity_poly.pdbx_strand_id
1 'polypeptide(L)'
;MMSVFLMGVYDKSCDRFRTVAKCGNGHDDAKIEKLQTELDMVKISKDPSKVPAWLLVNKTVIPDFVVRDPKAAPVWEITGAEFSKSTAHTAGGISIRFPRVTRIRDDKDWTNATDLERLKTLFKASKETTDIPGLTGSGGGKSDENGADEGDTEEDEEEEAMDTKPPTSSPAKTPKKSPIKKQPQRSLLPQSLGNHHPSWLDLRDPDRRERKTSEKWRHRWLRGEKANVNVLGQHKCAGVAIPKPLADIFTGVTVYIDPSVSKAEDLRRYFVSYDGEVVDEYHKSSADYYIMDTASSTSATTSVKPEWVWDCLKKASLLPTAPYTH
;
A
#
# COMPACT_ATOMS: atom_id res chain seq x y z
N MET A 1 7.02 13.24 -18.33
CA MET A 1 7.02 11.96 -19.06
C MET A 1 6.44 10.88 -18.16
N MET A 2 5.53 10.07 -18.71
CA MET A 2 4.92 8.90 -18.09
C MET A 2 5.70 7.67 -18.56
N SER A 3 6.65 7.20 -17.75
CA SER A 3 7.47 6.02 -18.05
C SER A 3 7.02 4.75 -17.32
N VAL A 4 6.07 4.87 -16.38
CA VAL A 4 5.62 3.75 -15.54
C VAL A 4 4.10 3.71 -15.49
N PHE A 5 3.54 2.55 -15.84
CA PHE A 5 2.13 2.34 -16.10
C PHE A 5 1.51 1.40 -15.07
N LEU A 6 0.26 1.67 -14.67
CA LEU A 6 -0.48 0.88 -13.70
C LEU A 6 -1.45 -0.05 -14.44
N MET A 7 -1.13 -1.33 -14.45
CA MET A 7 -1.88 -2.35 -15.18
C MET A 7 -3.04 -2.90 -14.37
N GLY A 8 -4.09 -3.32 -15.07
CA GLY A 8 -5.27 -3.93 -14.48
C GLY A 8 -5.97 -4.91 -15.40
N VAL A 9 -6.90 -5.67 -14.81
CA VAL A 9 -7.79 -6.61 -15.49
C VAL A 9 -9.24 -6.14 -15.36
N TYR A 10 -10.07 -6.47 -16.33
CA TYR A 10 -11.50 -6.18 -16.28
C TYR A 10 -12.24 -7.19 -15.40
N ASP A 11 -13.12 -6.71 -14.52
CA ASP A 11 -14.00 -7.52 -13.68
C ASP A 11 -15.44 -7.47 -14.20
N LYS A 12 -15.80 -8.51 -14.96
CA LYS A 12 -17.15 -8.74 -15.52
C LYS A 12 -18.25 -8.73 -14.45
N SER A 13 -17.95 -9.10 -13.20
CA SER A 13 -18.94 -9.12 -12.10
C SER A 13 -19.25 -7.73 -11.52
N CYS A 14 -18.48 -6.71 -11.92
CA CYS A 14 -18.52 -5.37 -11.33
C CYS A 14 -18.49 -4.21 -12.33
N ASP A 15 -18.45 -4.46 -13.65
CA ASP A 15 -18.14 -3.51 -14.76
C ASP A 15 -17.03 -2.51 -14.42
N ARG A 16 -15.93 -3.01 -13.83
CA ARG A 16 -14.82 -2.18 -13.35
C ARG A 16 -13.46 -2.82 -13.61
N PHE A 17 -12.47 -1.96 -13.81
CA PHE A 17 -11.07 -2.37 -13.94
C PHE A 17 -10.41 -2.41 -12.56
N ARG A 18 -9.65 -3.48 -12.30
CA ARG A 18 -8.93 -3.72 -11.04
C ARG A 18 -7.44 -3.78 -11.28
N THR A 19 -6.65 -3.12 -10.44
CA THR A 19 -5.19 -3.07 -10.62
C THR A 19 -4.54 -4.38 -10.22
N VAL A 20 -3.49 -4.77 -10.95
CA VAL A 20 -2.74 -6.04 -10.77
C VAL A 20 -1.23 -5.84 -10.69
N ALA A 21 -0.66 -4.88 -11.41
CA ALA A 21 0.79 -4.70 -11.47
C ALA A 21 1.19 -3.26 -11.83
N LYS A 22 2.43 -2.87 -11.54
CA LYS A 22 3.05 -1.61 -11.96
C LYS A 22 4.24 -1.91 -12.86
N CYS A 23 4.19 -1.48 -14.12
CA CYS A 23 5.18 -1.83 -15.16
C CYS A 23 5.95 -0.57 -15.60
N GLY A 24 7.27 -0.55 -15.38
CA GLY A 24 8.16 0.53 -15.83
C GLY A 24 9.15 0.13 -16.93
N ASN A 25 9.14 -1.15 -17.33
CA ASN A 25 10.15 -1.74 -18.21
C ASN A 25 9.45 -2.49 -19.36
N GLY A 26 10.07 -2.53 -20.54
CA GLY A 26 9.53 -3.22 -21.73
C GLY A 26 9.13 -2.32 -22.89
N HIS A 27 9.42 -1.03 -22.82
CA HIS A 27 9.33 -0.09 -23.92
C HIS A 27 10.64 0.67 -24.07
N ASP A 28 11.08 0.87 -25.31
CA ASP A 28 12.19 1.75 -25.64
C ASP A 28 11.74 3.22 -25.53
N ASP A 29 12.68 4.14 -25.29
CA ASP A 29 12.38 5.57 -25.09
C ASP A 29 11.56 6.16 -26.25
N ALA A 30 11.85 5.77 -27.50
CA ALA A 30 11.13 6.21 -28.69
C ALA A 30 9.68 5.68 -28.79
N LYS A 31 9.30 4.65 -28.01
CA LYS A 31 7.89 4.25 -27.84
C LYS A 31 7.28 4.87 -26.58
N ILE A 32 8.05 5.06 -25.50
CA ILE A 32 7.60 5.84 -24.33
C ILE A 32 7.21 7.26 -24.75
N GLU A 33 7.98 7.91 -25.63
CA GLU A 33 7.69 9.23 -26.19
C GLU A 33 6.37 9.24 -26.98
N LYS A 34 6.17 8.29 -27.90
CA LYS A 34 4.89 8.15 -28.64
C LYS A 34 3.71 7.89 -27.72
N LEU A 35 3.89 7.11 -26.65
CA LEU A 35 2.85 6.88 -25.64
C LEU A 35 2.52 8.15 -24.82
N GLN A 36 3.29 9.23 -24.90
CA GLN A 36 2.90 10.53 -24.33
C GLN A 36 1.83 11.25 -25.17
N THR A 37 1.72 10.94 -26.47
CA THR A 37 0.80 11.60 -27.41
C THR A 37 -0.32 10.68 -27.89
N GLU A 38 -0.10 9.36 -27.93
CA GLU A 38 -1.12 8.35 -28.25
C GLU A 38 -2.16 8.16 -27.12
N LEU A 39 -1.84 8.49 -25.87
CA LEU A 39 -2.69 8.20 -24.69
C LEU A 39 -3.38 9.47 -24.13
N ASP A 40 -4.71 9.56 -24.29
CA ASP A 40 -5.52 10.62 -23.66
C ASP A 40 -5.65 10.38 -22.14
N MET A 41 -4.82 11.10 -21.38
CA MET A 41 -4.58 10.92 -19.96
C MET A 41 -5.01 12.14 -19.14
N VAL A 42 -5.95 11.94 -18.23
CA VAL A 42 -6.43 12.95 -17.27
C VAL A 42 -5.54 12.92 -16.03
N LYS A 43 -4.95 14.07 -15.67
CA LYS A 43 -4.13 14.20 -14.46
C LYS A 43 -5.00 14.22 -13.20
N ILE A 44 -4.78 13.27 -12.30
CA ILE A 44 -5.46 13.20 -10.99
C ILE A 44 -4.50 13.47 -9.81
N SER A 45 -3.18 13.46 -10.03
CA SER A 45 -2.16 13.74 -9.01
C SER A 45 -2.29 12.87 -7.74
N LYS A 46 -2.64 11.58 -7.89
CA LYS A 46 -2.87 10.61 -6.80
C LYS A 46 -4.05 10.93 -5.87
N ASP A 47 -4.89 11.90 -6.21
CA ASP A 47 -6.03 12.33 -5.40
C ASP A 47 -7.15 11.27 -5.39
N PRO A 48 -7.51 10.69 -4.22
CA PRO A 48 -8.58 9.70 -4.12
C PRO A 48 -9.95 10.21 -4.55
N SER A 49 -10.22 11.52 -4.46
CA SER A 49 -11.49 12.13 -4.87
C SER A 49 -11.67 12.23 -6.39
N LYS A 50 -10.57 12.09 -7.15
CA LYS A 50 -10.55 12.20 -8.61
C LYS A 50 -10.47 10.85 -9.33
N VAL A 51 -10.47 9.73 -8.59
CA VAL A 51 -10.47 8.38 -9.15
C VAL A 51 -11.81 8.11 -9.87
N PRO A 52 -11.82 7.77 -11.18
CA PRO A 52 -13.05 7.47 -11.90
C PRO A 52 -13.78 6.25 -11.34
N ALA A 53 -15.11 6.27 -11.32
CA ALA A 53 -15.93 5.19 -10.75
C ALA A 53 -15.72 3.81 -11.42
N TRP A 54 -15.24 3.78 -12.68
CA TRP A 54 -14.90 2.55 -13.39
C TRP A 54 -13.57 1.90 -12.91
N LEU A 55 -12.74 2.62 -12.17
CA LEU A 55 -11.43 2.16 -11.68
C LEU A 55 -11.51 1.80 -10.19
N LEU A 56 -11.25 0.53 -9.85
CA LEU A 56 -11.11 0.08 -8.48
C LEU A 56 -9.62 -0.02 -8.10
N VAL A 57 -9.13 0.92 -7.30
CA VAL A 57 -7.71 1.08 -6.94
C VAL A 57 -7.53 1.42 -5.46
N ASN A 58 -6.51 0.87 -4.82
CA ASN A 58 -6.18 1.15 -3.41
C ASN A 58 -5.38 2.45 -3.27
N LYS A 59 -5.57 3.18 -2.16
CA LYS A 59 -4.95 4.50 -1.89
C LYS A 59 -3.42 4.53 -2.06
N THR A 60 -2.74 3.41 -1.81
CA THR A 60 -1.28 3.27 -1.92
C THR A 60 -0.74 3.24 -3.35
N VAL A 61 -1.59 2.94 -4.34
CA VAL A 61 -1.20 2.75 -5.75
C VAL A 61 -2.03 3.59 -6.72
N ILE A 62 -2.69 4.67 -6.25
CA ILE A 62 -3.36 5.63 -7.13
C ILE A 62 -2.29 6.34 -8.00
N PRO A 63 -2.47 6.39 -9.33
CA PRO A 63 -1.49 7.00 -10.24
C PRO A 63 -1.63 8.53 -10.29
N ASP A 64 -0.63 9.20 -10.88
CA ASP A 64 -0.69 10.64 -11.18
C ASP A 64 -1.64 10.98 -12.33
N PHE A 65 -1.87 10.02 -13.24
CA PHE A 65 -2.70 10.14 -14.44
C PHE A 65 -3.56 8.89 -14.64
N VAL A 66 -4.75 9.05 -15.22
CA VAL A 66 -5.68 7.95 -15.58
C VAL A 66 -6.23 8.23 -16.98
N VAL A 67 -6.38 7.19 -17.80
CA VAL A 67 -6.95 7.31 -19.16
C VAL A 67 -8.37 7.87 -19.12
N ARG A 68 -8.79 8.67 -20.10
CA ARG A 68 -10.16 9.22 -20.12
C ARG A 68 -11.23 8.14 -20.26
N ASP A 69 -11.06 7.25 -21.22
CA ASP A 69 -11.92 6.08 -21.45
C ASP A 69 -11.08 4.78 -21.41
N PRO A 70 -11.31 3.86 -20.45
CA PRO A 70 -10.60 2.59 -20.39
C PRO A 70 -11.03 1.61 -21.51
N LYS A 71 -12.18 1.84 -22.16
CA LYS A 71 -12.69 1.00 -23.25
C LYS A 71 -12.06 1.37 -24.61
N ALA A 72 -11.41 2.53 -24.69
CA ALA A 72 -10.55 2.94 -25.80
C ALA A 72 -9.04 2.79 -25.52
N ALA A 73 -8.65 2.25 -24.36
CA ALA A 73 -7.25 2.10 -23.96
C ALA A 73 -6.60 0.87 -24.63
N PRO A 74 -5.34 0.96 -25.08
CA PRO A 74 -4.65 -0.17 -25.73
C PRO A 74 -4.35 -1.30 -24.74
N VAL A 75 -4.59 -2.55 -25.16
CA VAL A 75 -4.24 -3.74 -24.39
C VAL A 75 -2.77 -4.08 -24.57
N TRP A 76 -2.02 -4.27 -23.48
CA TRP A 76 -0.61 -4.65 -23.54
C TRP A 76 -0.40 -6.07 -22.96
N GLU A 77 0.54 -6.81 -23.56
CA GLU A 77 0.96 -8.12 -23.09
C GLU A 77 2.03 -7.96 -22.01
N ILE A 78 1.77 -8.49 -20.82
CA ILE A 78 2.64 -8.37 -19.65
C ILE A 78 3.19 -9.75 -19.30
N THR A 79 4.52 -9.88 -19.27
CA THR A 79 5.22 -11.07 -18.80
C THR A 79 5.82 -10.79 -17.42
N GLY A 80 5.82 -11.79 -16.54
CA GLY A 80 6.50 -11.75 -15.23
C GLY A 80 6.99 -13.14 -14.84
N ALA A 81 7.76 -13.22 -13.76
CA ALA A 81 8.39 -14.48 -13.32
C ALA A 81 7.41 -15.43 -12.59
N GLU A 82 6.48 -14.86 -11.81
CA GLU A 82 5.43 -15.60 -11.12
C GLU A 82 4.25 -14.67 -10.77
N PHE A 83 3.14 -15.25 -10.32
CA PHE A 83 2.12 -14.50 -9.58
C PHE A 83 2.33 -14.61 -8.07
N SER A 84 2.08 -13.51 -7.35
CA SER A 84 2.16 -13.40 -5.90
C SER A 84 0.84 -12.90 -5.29
N LYS A 85 0.67 -13.10 -3.97
CA LYS A 85 -0.42 -12.46 -3.21
C LYS A 85 -0.01 -11.02 -2.87
N SER A 86 -0.93 -10.06 -2.96
CA SER A 86 -0.67 -8.65 -2.64
C SER A 86 -1.92 -7.95 -2.11
N THR A 87 -1.76 -7.19 -1.02
CA THR A 87 -2.78 -6.28 -0.48
C THR A 87 -2.81 -4.92 -1.18
N ALA A 88 -1.76 -4.57 -1.95
CA ALA A 88 -1.69 -3.30 -2.67
C ALA A 88 -2.60 -3.28 -3.91
N HIS A 89 -2.85 -4.45 -4.51
CA HIS A 89 -3.59 -4.60 -5.77
C HIS A 89 -5.01 -5.14 -5.57
N THR A 90 -5.96 -4.66 -6.37
CA THR A 90 -7.40 -4.92 -6.19
C THR A 90 -7.92 -6.11 -7.00
N ALA A 91 -7.11 -6.66 -7.90
CA ALA A 91 -7.41 -7.80 -8.76
C ALA A 91 -7.41 -9.14 -8.00
N GLY A 92 -8.35 -9.30 -7.06
CA GLY A 92 -8.51 -10.53 -6.27
C GLY A 92 -7.36 -10.81 -5.30
N GLY A 93 -6.57 -9.78 -4.94
CA GLY A 93 -5.37 -9.93 -4.12
C GLY A 93 -4.19 -10.56 -4.85
N ILE A 94 -4.20 -10.57 -6.19
CA ILE A 94 -3.13 -11.11 -7.04
C ILE A 94 -2.25 -9.97 -7.56
N SER A 95 -0.95 -10.21 -7.66
CA SER A 95 0.00 -9.37 -8.38
C SER A 95 0.97 -10.22 -9.23
N ILE A 96 1.75 -9.57 -10.08
CA ILE A 96 2.75 -10.18 -10.97
C ILE A 96 4.15 -9.76 -10.49
N ARG A 97 5.05 -10.72 -10.26
CA ARG A 97 6.45 -10.46 -9.87
C ARG A 97 7.31 -10.18 -11.10
N PHE A 98 8.18 -9.17 -10.99
CA PHE A 98 9.04 -8.66 -12.08
C PHE A 98 8.29 -8.40 -13.41
N PRO A 99 7.17 -7.64 -13.39
CA PRO A 99 6.33 -7.46 -14.56
C PRO A 99 7.00 -6.54 -15.59
N ARG A 100 7.03 -6.97 -16.85
CA ARG A 100 7.57 -6.25 -18.00
C ARG A 100 6.53 -6.23 -19.12
N VAL A 101 6.45 -5.13 -19.86
CA VAL A 101 5.70 -5.11 -21.11
C VAL A 101 6.46 -5.93 -22.15
N THR A 102 5.77 -6.82 -22.84
CA THR A 102 6.34 -7.67 -23.91
C THR A 102 6.00 -7.11 -25.28
N ARG A 103 4.75 -6.65 -25.47
CA ARG A 103 4.28 -5.98 -26.68
C ARG A 103 2.93 -5.29 -26.44
N ILE A 104 2.55 -4.40 -27.34
CA ILE A 104 1.17 -3.93 -27.47
C ILE A 104 0.37 -4.99 -28.26
N ARG A 105 -0.93 -5.12 -27.97
CA ARG A 105 -1.84 -6.08 -28.58
C ARG A 105 -2.89 -5.36 -29.42
N ASP A 106 -2.47 -4.93 -30.61
CA ASP A 106 -3.37 -4.30 -31.60
C ASP A 106 -4.49 -5.27 -32.09
N ASP A 107 -4.36 -6.55 -31.76
CA ASP A 107 -5.35 -7.61 -31.99
C ASP A 107 -6.34 -7.83 -30.81
N LYS A 108 -6.32 -6.97 -29.78
CA LYS A 108 -7.18 -7.11 -28.59
C LYS A 108 -7.77 -5.81 -28.06
N ASP A 109 -9.09 -5.80 -27.95
CA ASP A 109 -9.84 -4.85 -27.14
C ASP A 109 -9.90 -5.26 -25.66
N TRP A 110 -10.32 -4.31 -24.80
CA TRP A 110 -10.60 -4.50 -23.37
C TRP A 110 -11.52 -5.69 -23.04
N THR A 111 -12.40 -6.10 -23.98
CA THR A 111 -13.31 -7.26 -23.84
C THR A 111 -12.59 -8.60 -23.98
N ASN A 112 -11.51 -8.65 -24.76
CA ASN A 112 -10.71 -9.83 -25.08
C ASN A 112 -9.36 -9.82 -24.33
N ALA A 113 -9.11 -8.80 -23.50
CA ALA A 113 -8.04 -8.79 -22.51
C ALA A 113 -8.25 -9.90 -21.44
N THR A 114 -7.22 -10.17 -20.65
CA THR A 114 -7.33 -11.08 -19.50
C THR A 114 -8.29 -10.48 -18.45
N ASP A 115 -9.36 -11.19 -18.14
CA ASP A 115 -10.30 -10.81 -17.09
C ASP A 115 -9.87 -11.34 -15.70
N LEU A 116 -10.60 -10.91 -14.66
CA LEU A 116 -10.35 -11.31 -13.28
C LEU A 116 -10.47 -12.83 -13.03
N GLU A 117 -11.33 -13.53 -13.76
CA GLU A 117 -11.56 -14.97 -13.57
C GLU A 117 -10.44 -15.78 -14.21
N ARG A 118 -10.03 -15.42 -15.42
CA ARG A 118 -8.85 -15.98 -16.08
C ARG A 118 -7.58 -15.71 -15.28
N LEU A 119 -7.43 -14.51 -14.69
CA LEU A 119 -6.31 -14.20 -13.80
C LEU A 119 -6.28 -15.12 -12.56
N LYS A 120 -7.42 -15.37 -11.91
CA LYS A 120 -7.51 -16.34 -10.79
C LYS A 120 -7.17 -17.76 -11.22
N THR A 121 -7.60 -18.17 -12.42
CA THR A 121 -7.29 -19.49 -12.99
C THR A 121 -5.78 -19.65 -13.23
N LEU A 122 -5.14 -18.63 -13.82
CA LEU A 122 -3.69 -18.60 -14.03
C LEU A 122 -2.91 -18.58 -12.71
N PHE A 123 -3.38 -17.80 -11.72
CA PHE A 123 -2.81 -17.79 -10.37
C PHE A 123 -2.82 -19.18 -9.73
N LYS A 124 -3.98 -19.86 -9.76
CA LYS A 124 -4.10 -21.23 -9.22
C LYS A 124 -3.14 -22.19 -9.92
N ALA A 125 -3.17 -22.24 -11.25
CA ALA A 125 -2.29 -23.11 -12.04
C ALA A 125 -0.80 -22.86 -11.71
N SER A 126 -0.37 -21.60 -11.57
CA SER A 126 1.02 -21.22 -11.25
C SER A 126 1.53 -21.68 -9.88
N LYS A 127 0.66 -22.26 -9.03
CA LYS A 127 1.02 -22.87 -7.74
C LYS A 127 0.78 -24.38 -7.69
N GLU A 128 0.23 -24.96 -8.76
CA GLU A 128 0.02 -26.39 -8.94
C GLU A 128 1.02 -27.00 -9.95
N THR A 129 1.47 -26.20 -10.93
CA THR A 129 2.49 -26.58 -11.92
C THR A 129 3.68 -25.63 -11.87
N THR A 130 4.90 -26.17 -11.76
CA THR A 130 6.16 -25.41 -11.84
C THR A 130 6.96 -25.90 -13.04
N ASP A 131 7.40 -24.99 -13.92
CA ASP A 131 8.08 -25.31 -15.17
C ASP A 131 9.56 -25.75 -15.00
N ILE A 132 9.93 -26.24 -13.80
CA ILE A 132 11.26 -26.77 -13.48
C ILE A 132 11.15 -28.31 -13.43
N PRO A 133 11.67 -29.03 -14.45
CA PRO A 133 11.61 -30.48 -14.47
C PRO A 133 12.36 -31.08 -13.28
N GLY A 134 11.68 -31.91 -12.48
CA GLY A 134 12.27 -32.65 -11.36
C GLY A 134 12.02 -32.09 -9.95
N LEU A 135 11.39 -30.92 -9.80
CA LEU A 135 11.08 -30.36 -8.46
C LEU A 135 9.69 -30.77 -7.92
N THR A 136 8.84 -31.39 -8.75
CA THR A 136 7.47 -31.81 -8.40
C THR A 136 7.42 -33.16 -7.66
N GLY A 137 8.10 -33.24 -6.52
CA GLY A 137 7.94 -34.35 -5.58
C GLY A 137 6.52 -34.40 -5.00
N SER A 138 5.90 -35.59 -4.99
CA SER A 138 4.57 -35.76 -4.36
C SER A 138 4.67 -35.66 -2.84
N GLY A 139 4.00 -34.66 -2.25
CA GLY A 139 3.97 -34.45 -0.80
C GLY A 139 2.75 -33.63 -0.39
N GLY A 140 1.68 -34.30 0.07
CA GLY A 140 0.44 -33.66 0.48
C GLY A 140 0.45 -33.22 1.94
N GLY A 141 0.39 -31.92 2.17
CA GLY A 141 -0.24 -31.29 3.34
C GLY A 141 0.39 -31.48 4.73
N LYS A 142 0.86 -30.37 5.30
CA LYS A 142 0.36 -29.89 6.59
C LYS A 142 0.64 -28.40 6.79
N SER A 143 -0.19 -27.78 7.63
CA SER A 143 0.10 -26.54 8.34
C SER A 143 1.00 -26.84 9.54
N ASP A 144 1.84 -25.89 9.94
CA ASP A 144 2.10 -25.54 11.35
C ASP A 144 2.66 -24.10 11.40
N GLU A 145 2.62 -23.47 12.58
CA GLU A 145 3.00 -22.06 12.81
C GLU A 145 4.23 -21.91 13.73
N ASN A 146 4.82 -20.70 13.72
CA ASN A 146 5.74 -20.12 14.71
C ASN A 146 7.23 -20.51 14.70
N GLY A 147 8.07 -19.51 15.02
CA GLY A 147 9.35 -19.70 15.74
C GLY A 147 10.59 -19.05 15.14
N ALA A 148 11.02 -17.92 15.73
CA ALA A 148 12.35 -17.26 15.71
C ALA A 148 13.06 -17.02 14.34
N ASP A 149 13.74 -15.90 14.05
CA ASP A 149 14.54 -14.96 14.86
C ASP A 149 15.93 -15.47 15.27
N GLU A 150 16.89 -14.55 15.32
CA GLU A 150 18.35 -14.76 15.23
C GLU A 150 18.79 -15.41 13.90
N GLY A 151 19.88 -14.98 13.25
CA GLY A 151 20.78 -13.87 13.55
C GLY A 151 22.21 -14.23 13.14
N ASP A 152 22.79 -13.52 12.18
CA ASP A 152 24.22 -13.63 11.89
C ASP A 152 24.79 -12.29 11.43
N THR A 153 26.06 -12.06 11.77
CA THR A 153 26.76 -10.79 11.64
C THR A 153 28.04 -11.02 10.85
N GLU A 154 28.32 -10.15 9.88
CA GLU A 154 29.71 -9.90 9.48
C GLU A 154 29.85 -8.44 9.07
N GLU A 155 30.83 -7.79 9.69
CA GLU A 155 31.16 -6.37 9.51
C GLU A 155 32.19 -6.21 8.38
N ASP A 156 32.25 -4.97 7.89
CA ASP A 156 33.36 -4.31 7.18
C ASP A 156 33.48 -4.50 5.65
N GLU A 157 34.03 -3.55 4.88
CA GLU A 157 34.85 -2.38 5.25
C GLU A 157 34.56 -1.18 4.30
N GLU A 158 34.71 0.06 4.77
CA GLU A 158 34.69 1.27 3.91
C GLU A 158 36.11 1.61 3.43
N GLU A 159 36.30 2.06 2.17
CA GLU A 159 37.40 2.98 1.84
C GLU A 159 37.01 4.01 0.76
N GLU A 160 37.63 5.19 0.86
CA GLU A 160 37.30 6.42 0.14
C GLU A 160 38.32 6.78 -0.95
N ALA A 161 38.01 7.79 -1.78
CA ALA A 161 38.86 8.20 -2.90
C ALA A 161 39.97 9.21 -2.50
N MET A 162 41.21 9.02 -2.99
CA MET A 162 42.19 10.12 -3.08
C MET A 162 43.14 10.07 -4.30
N ASP A 163 43.62 11.26 -4.67
CA ASP A 163 44.47 11.60 -5.81
C ASP A 163 45.96 11.24 -5.59
N THR A 164 46.71 10.87 -6.64
CA THR A 164 48.11 11.33 -6.85
C THR A 164 48.70 10.98 -8.23
N LYS A 165 49.83 11.61 -8.60
CA LYS A 165 50.47 11.54 -9.93
C LYS A 165 51.72 10.64 -10.00
N PRO A 166 52.10 10.13 -11.20
CA PRO A 166 53.16 9.12 -11.37
C PRO A 166 54.55 9.66 -11.79
N PRO A 167 55.62 8.86 -11.63
CA PRO A 167 56.88 9.04 -12.36
C PRO A 167 57.42 7.77 -13.08
N THR A 168 57.55 7.86 -14.40
CA THR A 168 58.64 7.36 -15.29
C THR A 168 59.53 6.15 -14.92
N SER A 169 59.64 5.20 -15.86
CA SER A 169 60.94 4.82 -16.49
C SER A 169 60.74 3.92 -17.73
N SER A 170 61.78 3.70 -18.55
CA SER A 170 61.75 2.91 -19.81
C SER A 170 63.07 2.15 -20.00
N PRO A 171 63.12 1.10 -20.85
CA PRO A 171 63.57 1.30 -22.25
C PRO A 171 62.91 0.32 -23.26
N ALA A 172 63.44 0.16 -24.49
CA ALA A 172 63.15 1.01 -25.65
C ALA A 172 63.82 0.44 -26.94
N LYS A 173 63.09 0.32 -28.06
CA LYS A 173 63.64 0.07 -29.42
C LYS A 173 62.62 0.44 -30.52
N THR A 174 63.11 0.70 -31.74
CA THR A 174 62.47 1.48 -32.84
C THR A 174 62.88 0.89 -34.23
N PRO A 175 62.81 1.50 -35.46
CA PRO A 175 62.39 2.87 -35.89
C PRO A 175 61.71 3.05 -37.29
N LYS A 176 61.51 4.33 -37.69
CA LYS A 176 61.25 4.94 -39.05
C LYS A 176 59.77 5.08 -39.47
N LYS A 177 59.32 6.15 -40.15
CA LYS A 177 59.95 7.42 -40.64
C LYS A 177 58.90 8.56 -40.82
N SER A 178 59.33 9.82 -40.88
CA SER A 178 58.49 11.06 -41.01
C SER A 178 58.70 11.76 -42.38
N PRO A 179 58.05 12.92 -42.73
CA PRO A 179 58.47 14.25 -42.19
C PRO A 179 57.46 15.46 -42.20
N ILE A 180 57.70 16.44 -41.29
CA ILE A 180 57.58 17.94 -41.47
C ILE A 180 56.15 18.57 -41.68
N LYS A 181 55.70 19.75 -41.20
CA LYS A 181 56.00 20.82 -40.18
C LYS A 181 54.61 21.52 -39.87
N LYS A 182 54.33 22.71 -39.30
CA LYS A 182 55.02 23.97 -38.87
C LYS A 182 54.13 24.73 -37.84
N GLN A 183 54.61 25.84 -37.23
CA GLN A 183 53.83 26.90 -36.54
C GLN A 183 54.45 28.30 -36.83
N PRO A 184 53.90 29.45 -36.32
CA PRO A 184 54.23 29.95 -34.96
C PRO A 184 53.14 30.78 -34.18
N GLN A 185 53.17 30.71 -32.82
CA GLN A 185 53.36 31.79 -31.79
C GLN A 185 52.78 33.24 -31.97
N ARG A 186 52.41 34.07 -30.95
CA ARG A 186 52.19 34.00 -29.45
C ARG A 186 51.70 35.39 -28.91
N SER A 187 51.16 35.45 -27.66
CA SER A 187 51.13 36.63 -26.73
C SER A 187 49.97 37.67 -26.88
N LEU A 188 49.51 38.48 -25.90
CA LEU A 188 49.88 38.80 -24.47
C LEU A 188 48.61 38.98 -23.54
N LEU A 189 48.82 39.21 -22.23
CA LEU A 189 47.80 39.55 -21.18
C LEU A 189 48.35 40.67 -20.23
N PRO A 190 47.48 41.49 -19.58
CA PRO A 190 47.34 41.50 -18.10
C PRO A 190 45.85 41.60 -17.65
N GLN A 191 45.37 41.03 -16.52
CA GLN A 191 45.53 41.42 -15.09
C GLN A 191 45.10 42.87 -14.77
N SER A 192 44.32 43.20 -13.73
CA SER A 192 43.56 42.45 -12.67
C SER A 192 42.44 43.41 -12.13
N LEU A 193 41.77 43.36 -10.97
CA LEU A 193 41.79 42.61 -9.67
C LEU A 193 40.45 42.92 -8.93
N GLY A 194 40.00 42.11 -7.94
CA GLY A 194 39.04 42.57 -6.88
C GLY A 194 37.96 41.58 -6.41
N ASN A 195 37.95 41.24 -5.11
CA ASN A 195 36.91 40.45 -4.42
C ASN A 195 35.95 41.36 -3.62
N HIS A 196 34.71 40.92 -3.33
CA HIS A 196 34.25 40.52 -1.97
C HIS A 196 32.71 40.37 -1.83
N HIS A 197 32.30 39.61 -0.81
CA HIS A 197 30.93 39.26 -0.44
C HIS A 197 30.57 39.87 0.94
N PRO A 198 29.36 40.42 1.16
CA PRO A 198 28.87 40.84 2.48
C PRO A 198 27.85 39.86 3.10
N SER A 199 27.79 39.83 4.44
CA SER A 199 26.94 38.94 5.25
C SER A 199 25.69 39.64 5.81
N TRP A 200 24.74 38.84 6.33
CA TRP A 200 23.72 39.24 7.31
C TRP A 200 24.28 40.15 8.43
N LEU A 201 23.64 41.30 8.72
CA LEU A 201 22.72 41.48 9.87
C LEU A 201 21.98 42.84 9.87
N ASP A 202 20.89 42.92 10.65
CA ASP A 202 20.20 44.08 11.25
C ASP A 202 19.87 45.37 10.48
N LEU A 203 18.56 45.64 10.35
CA LEU A 203 17.88 46.79 10.99
C LEU A 203 16.35 46.52 11.07
N ARG A 204 15.60 47.22 11.95
CA ARG A 204 14.42 46.62 12.62
C ARG A 204 13.26 47.59 12.96
N ASP A 205 12.02 47.10 12.76
CA ASP A 205 10.71 47.61 13.27
C ASP A 205 10.28 49.03 12.78
N PRO A 206 9.00 49.49 12.93
CA PRO A 206 7.88 48.91 13.71
C PRO A 206 6.51 48.78 12.99
N ASP A 207 5.50 48.40 13.81
CA ASP A 207 4.03 48.38 13.63
C ASP A 207 3.43 47.13 12.92
N ARG A 208 2.99 46.06 13.60
CA ARG A 208 2.24 45.80 14.86
C ARG A 208 0.71 45.92 14.73
N ARG A 209 0.03 44.77 14.56
CA ARG A 209 -1.20 44.45 15.33
C ARG A 209 -1.49 42.94 15.43
N GLU A 210 -1.56 42.49 16.69
CA GLU A 210 -2.32 41.33 17.21
C GLU A 210 -2.21 39.96 16.52
N ARG A 211 -1.17 39.20 16.91
CA ARG A 211 -1.30 37.74 17.05
C ARG A 211 -2.34 37.41 18.14
N LYS A 212 -3.29 36.50 17.86
CA LYS A 212 -4.08 35.83 18.90
C LYS A 212 -3.84 34.31 18.88
N THR A 213 -3.33 33.86 20.02
CA THR A 213 -3.19 32.52 20.62
C THR A 213 -3.43 31.26 19.78
N SER A 214 -2.44 30.36 19.82
CA SER A 214 -2.46 29.01 19.23
C SER A 214 -3.24 27.98 20.09
N GLU A 215 -4.57 28.10 20.15
CA GLU A 215 -5.43 27.21 20.97
C GLU A 215 -6.63 26.60 20.19
N LYS A 216 -6.44 26.26 18.91
CA LYS A 216 -7.56 25.83 18.04
C LYS A 216 -7.47 24.43 17.41
N TRP A 217 -6.58 23.57 17.92
CA TRP A 217 -6.33 22.23 17.37
C TRP A 217 -6.66 21.04 18.31
N ARG A 218 -7.27 21.25 19.48
CA ARG A 218 -7.58 20.15 20.44
C ARG A 218 -9.07 19.95 20.80
N HIS A 219 -10.00 20.71 20.22
CA HIS A 219 -11.45 20.58 20.50
C HIS A 219 -12.31 20.34 19.24
N ARG A 220 -12.02 19.25 18.52
CA ARG A 220 -12.94 18.65 17.52
C ARG A 220 -13.03 17.13 17.70
N TRP A 221 -13.26 16.70 18.94
CA TRP A 221 -13.62 15.31 19.31
C TRP A 221 -14.78 15.23 20.32
N LEU A 222 -15.37 16.38 20.68
CA LEU A 222 -16.49 16.51 21.62
C LEU A 222 -17.56 17.45 21.05
N ARG A 223 -18.24 16.98 20.00
CA ARG A 223 -19.60 17.42 19.64
C ARG A 223 -20.22 16.36 18.73
N GLY A 224 -21.34 15.78 19.16
CA GLY A 224 -21.97 14.65 18.48
C GLY A 224 -22.80 15.06 17.27
N GLU A 225 -22.21 15.01 16.08
CA GLU A 225 -22.92 14.86 14.81
C GLU A 225 -22.32 13.66 14.08
N LYS A 226 -23.16 12.79 13.49
CA LYS A 226 -22.77 11.46 13.01
C LYS A 226 -21.98 11.50 11.69
N ALA A 227 -20.74 12.00 11.74
CA ALA A 227 -19.78 11.91 10.66
C ALA A 227 -19.26 10.47 10.53
N ASN A 228 -19.67 9.77 9.47
CA ASN A 228 -19.34 8.37 9.23
C ASN A 228 -17.81 8.16 9.04
N VAL A 229 -17.17 7.50 10.01
CA VAL A 229 -15.73 7.15 9.98
C VAL A 229 -15.52 5.95 9.06
N ASN A 230 -15.48 6.22 7.76
CA ASN A 230 -15.36 5.22 6.70
C ASN A 230 -13.95 4.60 6.64
N VAL A 231 -13.71 3.60 7.48
CA VAL A 231 -12.50 2.74 7.46
C VAL A 231 -12.46 1.97 6.13
N LEU A 232 -11.39 2.20 5.36
CA LEU A 232 -11.05 1.58 4.06
C LEU A 232 -12.24 0.97 3.31
N GLY A 233 -13.02 1.82 2.65
CA GLY A 233 -14.19 1.43 1.89
C GLY A 233 -13.97 0.22 0.98
N GLN A 234 -14.60 -0.90 1.33
CA GLN A 234 -14.93 -1.94 0.37
C GLN A 234 -15.84 -1.29 -0.69
N HIS A 235 -15.29 -0.98 -1.86
CA HIS A 235 -16.05 -0.39 -2.97
C HIS A 235 -17.02 -1.44 -3.53
N LYS A 236 -18.15 -1.62 -2.86
CA LYS A 236 -19.20 -2.60 -3.17
C LYS A 236 -19.45 -2.65 -4.67
N CYS A 237 -19.33 -3.83 -5.26
CA CYS A 237 -20.00 -4.12 -6.53
C CYS A 237 -21.49 -4.27 -6.21
N ALA A 238 -22.38 -3.82 -7.08
CA ALA A 238 -23.80 -4.07 -6.90
C ALA A 238 -24.08 -5.58 -7.01
N GLY A 239 -24.92 -6.13 -6.14
CA GLY A 239 -25.56 -7.43 -6.36
C GLY A 239 -24.89 -8.69 -5.80
N VAL A 240 -23.64 -8.66 -5.33
CA VAL A 240 -23.09 -9.77 -4.52
C VAL A 240 -22.95 -9.33 -3.07
N ALA A 241 -23.98 -9.65 -2.28
CA ALA A 241 -23.80 -9.76 -0.84
C ALA A 241 -22.83 -10.93 -0.60
N ILE A 242 -21.65 -10.64 -0.06
CA ILE A 242 -20.91 -11.66 0.68
C ILE A 242 -21.89 -12.07 1.80
N PRO A 243 -22.32 -13.35 1.89
CA PRO A 243 -23.16 -13.77 3.01
C PRO A 243 -22.38 -13.44 4.29
N LYS A 244 -23.01 -12.75 5.26
CA LYS A 244 -22.36 -12.47 6.56
C LYS A 244 -21.84 -13.83 7.07
N PRO A 245 -20.52 -14.03 7.19
CA PRO A 245 -19.96 -15.37 7.43
C PRO A 245 -20.17 -15.84 8.87
N LEU A 246 -20.59 -14.92 9.74
CA LEU A 246 -20.92 -15.09 11.14
C LEU A 246 -22.35 -14.56 11.35
N ALA A 247 -23.03 -15.07 12.37
CA ALA A 247 -24.40 -14.67 12.69
C ALA A 247 -24.44 -13.33 13.46
N ASP A 248 -25.56 -12.64 13.31
CA ASP A 248 -25.86 -11.41 14.06
C ASP A 248 -26.44 -11.80 15.43
N ILE A 249 -25.56 -12.01 16.42
CA ILE A 249 -25.93 -12.51 17.76
C ILE A 249 -26.16 -11.38 18.75
N PHE A 250 -25.32 -10.34 18.70
CA PHE A 250 -25.27 -9.27 19.70
C PHE A 250 -25.79 -7.92 19.18
N THR A 251 -26.55 -7.91 18.08
CA THR A 251 -27.10 -6.71 17.44
C THR A 251 -27.82 -5.80 18.44
N GLY A 252 -27.30 -4.58 18.59
CA GLY A 252 -27.87 -3.58 19.50
C GLY A 252 -27.58 -3.81 20.98
N VAL A 253 -26.66 -4.71 21.32
CA VAL A 253 -26.14 -4.89 22.69
C VAL A 253 -24.79 -4.19 22.83
N THR A 254 -24.68 -3.33 23.83
CA THR A 254 -23.45 -2.61 24.18
C THR A 254 -22.81 -3.18 25.44
N VAL A 255 -21.49 -3.40 25.44
CA VAL A 255 -20.78 -3.98 26.61
C VAL A 255 -19.48 -3.24 26.94
N TYR A 256 -19.19 -3.09 28.23
CA TYR A 256 -17.83 -2.80 28.70
C TYR A 256 -17.18 -4.13 29.10
N ILE A 257 -16.00 -4.44 28.53
CA ILE A 257 -15.21 -5.63 28.88
C ILE A 257 -14.00 -5.17 29.68
N ASP A 258 -13.91 -5.58 30.95
CA ASP A 258 -12.80 -5.16 31.80
C ASP A 258 -11.45 -5.77 31.33
N PRO A 259 -10.35 -4.98 31.26
CA PRO A 259 -9.05 -5.48 30.81
C PRO A 259 -8.47 -6.62 31.67
N SER A 260 -8.92 -6.80 32.91
CA SER A 260 -8.49 -7.90 33.79
C SER A 260 -9.11 -9.26 33.45
N VAL A 261 -10.12 -9.30 32.58
CA VAL A 261 -10.85 -10.54 32.23
C VAL A 261 -9.97 -11.52 31.47
N SER A 262 -10.08 -12.78 31.85
CA SER A 262 -9.47 -13.92 31.18
C SER A 262 -9.80 -13.95 29.67
N LYS A 263 -8.79 -13.65 28.84
CA LYS A 263 -8.90 -13.49 27.36
C LYS A 263 -9.79 -12.31 26.90
N ALA A 264 -9.70 -11.16 27.58
CA ALA A 264 -10.41 -9.93 27.21
C ALA A 264 -10.27 -9.53 25.72
N GLU A 265 -9.10 -9.69 25.09
CA GLU A 265 -8.90 -9.38 23.67
C GLU A 265 -9.68 -10.30 22.72
N ASP A 266 -9.69 -11.61 23.00
CA ASP A 266 -10.52 -12.56 22.25
C ASP A 266 -12.00 -12.24 22.41
N LEU A 267 -12.45 -11.98 23.64
CA LEU A 267 -13.85 -11.60 23.92
C LEU A 267 -14.25 -10.35 23.13
N ARG A 268 -13.43 -9.29 23.15
CA ARG A 268 -13.64 -8.06 22.37
C ARG A 268 -13.70 -8.37 20.86
N ARG A 269 -12.77 -9.17 20.35
CA ARG A 269 -12.71 -9.58 18.94
C ARG A 269 -13.96 -10.36 18.51
N TYR A 270 -14.37 -11.36 19.29
CA TYR A 270 -15.54 -12.18 18.95
C TYR A 270 -16.85 -11.40 19.12
N PHE A 271 -17.02 -10.59 20.17
CA PHE A 271 -18.25 -9.81 20.38
C PHE A 271 -18.53 -8.86 19.20
N VAL A 272 -17.51 -8.12 18.75
CA VAL A 272 -17.61 -7.22 17.58
C VAL A 272 -17.79 -8.00 16.26
N SER A 273 -17.24 -9.22 16.16
CA SER A 273 -17.38 -10.06 14.96
C SER A 273 -18.80 -10.63 14.76
N TYR A 274 -19.64 -10.63 15.80
CA TYR A 274 -21.03 -11.11 15.80
C TYR A 274 -22.04 -9.97 16.09
N ASP A 275 -21.75 -8.77 15.56
CA ASP A 275 -22.63 -7.58 15.51
C ASP A 275 -22.89 -6.84 16.84
N GLY A 276 -22.03 -7.04 17.86
CA GLY A 276 -22.11 -6.35 19.15
C GLY A 276 -21.16 -5.14 19.28
N GLU A 277 -21.54 -4.13 20.08
CA GLU A 277 -20.71 -2.94 20.32
C GLU A 277 -19.94 -3.02 21.64
N VAL A 278 -18.64 -2.72 21.63
CA VAL A 278 -17.80 -2.63 22.84
C VAL A 278 -17.50 -1.17 23.17
N VAL A 279 -17.70 -0.81 24.43
CA VAL A 279 -17.60 0.55 24.95
C VAL A 279 -16.30 0.74 25.76
N ASP A 280 -15.63 1.88 25.57
CA ASP A 280 -14.42 2.25 26.32
C ASP A 280 -14.71 2.65 27.77
N GLU A 281 -13.69 2.58 28.65
CA GLU A 281 -13.85 2.87 30.08
C GLU A 281 -14.42 4.28 30.35
N TYR A 282 -14.03 5.28 29.56
CA TYR A 282 -14.54 6.66 29.65
C TYR A 282 -16.04 6.79 29.37
N HIS A 283 -16.64 5.79 28.73
CA HIS A 283 -18.05 5.73 28.35
C HIS A 283 -18.79 4.54 28.98
N LYS A 284 -18.18 3.80 29.93
CA LYS A 284 -18.75 2.58 30.51
C LYS A 284 -20.19 2.76 31.03
N SER A 285 -20.54 3.92 31.58
CA SER A 285 -21.92 4.25 32.01
C SER A 285 -22.98 4.30 30.90
N SER A 286 -22.62 4.07 29.64
CA SER A 286 -23.53 3.90 28.50
C SER A 286 -23.60 2.47 27.95
N ALA A 287 -22.92 1.50 28.58
CA ALA A 287 -23.02 0.09 28.23
C ALA A 287 -24.18 -0.61 28.96
N ASP A 288 -24.82 -1.57 28.30
CA ASP A 288 -25.92 -2.38 28.86
C ASP A 288 -25.42 -3.41 29.90
N TYR A 289 -24.21 -3.96 29.67
CA TYR A 289 -23.59 -4.97 30.54
C TYR A 289 -22.10 -4.71 30.80
N TYR A 290 -21.64 -5.02 32.01
CA TYR A 290 -20.22 -5.01 32.39
C TYR A 290 -19.70 -6.44 32.48
N ILE A 291 -18.78 -6.84 31.60
CA ILE A 291 -18.17 -8.16 31.58
C ILE A 291 -16.91 -8.14 32.46
N MET A 292 -16.94 -8.91 33.57
CA MET A 292 -15.88 -8.92 34.58
C MET A 292 -15.79 -10.25 35.36
N ASP A 293 -14.57 -10.70 35.67
CA ASP A 293 -14.32 -11.98 36.36
C ASP A 293 -14.64 -11.91 37.87
N THR A 294 -14.56 -10.72 38.48
CA THR A 294 -14.93 -10.49 39.89
C THR A 294 -16.04 -9.46 40.02
N ALA A 295 -16.90 -9.63 41.04
CA ALA A 295 -17.98 -8.69 41.31
C ALA A 295 -17.46 -7.39 41.94
N SER A 296 -17.54 -6.25 41.23
CA SER A 296 -17.39 -4.93 41.86
C SER A 296 -18.76 -4.30 42.12
N SER A 297 -19.01 -3.83 43.34
CA SER A 297 -20.30 -3.28 43.78
C SER A 297 -20.50 -1.80 43.38
N THR A 298 -20.10 -1.43 42.15
CA THR A 298 -20.05 -0.03 41.69
C THR A 298 -21.24 0.36 40.80
N SER A 299 -22.44 0.13 41.33
CA SER A 299 -23.66 0.95 41.15
C SER A 299 -23.96 1.53 39.75
N ALA A 300 -24.60 0.75 38.87
CA ALA A 300 -25.72 1.18 38.00
C ALA A 300 -26.08 0.08 36.99
N THR A 301 -25.06 -0.46 36.31
CA THR A 301 -25.18 -1.41 35.21
C THR A 301 -25.10 -2.86 35.70
N THR A 302 -25.70 -3.80 34.97
CA THR A 302 -25.66 -5.22 35.31
C THR A 302 -24.27 -5.80 35.00
N SER A 303 -23.59 -6.33 36.01
CA SER A 303 -22.34 -7.09 35.83
C SER A 303 -22.61 -8.55 35.47
N VAL A 304 -21.84 -9.08 34.52
CA VAL A 304 -22.02 -10.40 33.90
C VAL A 304 -20.66 -11.08 33.76
N LYS A 305 -20.61 -12.40 33.94
CA LYS A 305 -19.40 -13.22 33.79
C LYS A 305 -19.10 -13.52 32.31
N PRO A 306 -17.84 -13.65 31.89
CA PRO A 306 -17.48 -13.81 30.47
C PRO A 306 -18.04 -15.08 29.81
N GLU A 307 -18.39 -16.12 30.58
CA GLU A 307 -19.02 -17.34 30.08
C GLU A 307 -20.33 -17.04 29.32
N TRP A 308 -21.03 -15.96 29.64
CA TRP A 308 -22.24 -15.54 28.91
C TRP A 308 -21.97 -15.32 27.43
N VAL A 309 -20.90 -14.57 27.09
CA VAL A 309 -20.50 -14.31 25.70
C VAL A 309 -20.11 -15.62 25.02
N TRP A 310 -19.29 -16.44 25.70
CA TRP A 310 -18.87 -17.74 25.17
C TRP A 310 -20.04 -18.70 24.93
N ASP A 311 -21.07 -18.72 25.79
CA ASP A 311 -22.24 -19.57 25.63
C ASP A 311 -23.22 -19.05 24.58
N CYS A 312 -23.36 -17.72 24.42
CA CYS A 312 -24.09 -17.12 23.30
C CYS A 312 -23.46 -17.51 21.96
N LEU A 313 -22.12 -17.46 21.87
CA LEU A 313 -21.36 -17.90 20.69
C LEU A 313 -21.53 -19.41 20.43
N LYS A 314 -21.40 -20.27 21.45
CA LYS A 314 -21.61 -21.73 21.33
C LYS A 314 -23.01 -22.11 20.85
N LYS A 315 -24.04 -21.36 21.23
CA LYS A 315 -25.46 -21.62 20.87
C LYS A 315 -25.92 -20.83 19.65
N ALA A 316 -25.07 -19.97 19.08
CA ALA A 316 -25.39 -19.05 17.98
C ALA A 316 -26.62 -18.17 18.25
N SER A 317 -26.84 -17.77 19.51
CA SER A 317 -28.07 -17.09 19.96
C SER A 317 -27.83 -16.24 21.20
N LEU A 318 -28.43 -15.05 21.29
CA LEU A 318 -28.40 -14.22 22.49
C LEU A 318 -29.12 -14.92 23.66
N LEU A 319 -28.43 -15.08 24.79
CA LEU A 319 -28.96 -15.73 25.99
C LEU A 319 -29.38 -14.71 27.05
N PRO A 320 -30.34 -15.02 27.93
CA PRO A 320 -30.59 -14.25 29.14
C PRO A 320 -29.31 -14.13 29.99
N THR A 321 -29.03 -12.93 30.50
CA THR A 321 -27.86 -12.66 31.36
C THR A 321 -28.05 -13.13 32.81
N ALA A 322 -29.29 -13.27 33.29
CA ALA A 322 -29.62 -13.60 34.68
C ALA A 322 -28.90 -14.82 35.31
N PRO A 323 -28.64 -15.95 34.63
CA PRO A 323 -27.84 -17.05 35.21
C PRO A 323 -26.32 -16.80 35.19
N TYR A 324 -25.86 -15.70 34.59
CA TYR A 324 -24.45 -15.32 34.46
C TYR A 324 -24.11 -14.00 35.19
N THR A 325 -25.07 -13.36 35.88
CA THR A 325 -24.77 -12.20 36.73
C THR A 325 -23.95 -12.60 37.96
N HIS A 326 -23.34 -11.59 38.59
CA HIS A 326 -22.76 -11.70 39.94
C HIS A 326 -23.80 -11.35 41.02
#